data_AF-A0A519VJQ2-F1
#
_entry.id   AF-A0A519VJQ2-F1
#
_cell.length_a   1.000
_cell.length_b   1.000
_cell.length_c   1.000
_cell.angle_alpha   90.00
_cell.angle_beta   90.00
_cell.angle_gamma   90.00
#
_symmetry.space_group_name_H-M   'P 1'
#
loop_
_entity.id
_entity.type
_entity.pdbx_description
1 polymer ?
#
loop_
_entity_poly.entity_id
_entity_poly.type
_entity_poly.pdbx_seq_one_letter_code
_entity_poly.pdbx_strand_id
1 'polypeptide(L)'
;MIPRILIAMFVIITSLTNVIAQQTTANKIIVAQDGSGNFKTIQEAVNSVRDHMQTRITIEVKAGKYQEKLVIPAWKKNITIIGENKDNTIITNADYSGKAFPTKDFTGNAKYSTYTSYTVLVQGNDCRLENLTIENTAGTVGQAVALTVEADRFAARNCSFLGNQDTLYTAKDGRNYFESCLIAGTTDFIFGEATVVFNKCTIKSLSNSYITAASTTKEQRFGYVFLDCDLIAAPTATKVFLGRPWRPFAKTVFIRCNLGPHITSVGWNAWPGDPMFADKDKTASYAEYANTGEGAKTAERVPWSKQLTSAQAQEFLPLYPAGKIPNSKGTQRKDSIANERVYRVATPGMYCFFPSTQENKGAAVVICPGGGYERLAYVISGTQLAKWFNTMGIAAFVLNYRLPNDPDLVEREKAPLQDAQRAIKLIRNNAGKWGIKPDKIGIQGSSAGGHLASLVGTASADIVKLSDQLDTVSALANFMILVSPVIDMGVYAHKGSKKNLLGENPKPETIKLYSTQFQVKKNTPICFIADAFDDKSVDPHNSLLFYQALLENKVTSALHIFPQGGHAIALRNNPGSTEMWTKLCEEWMVEMAIIPSTLKK
;
A
#
# COMPACT_ATOMS: atom_id res chain seq x y z
N MET A 1 54.76 10.00 -66.47
CA MET A 1 53.72 9.04 -66.89
C MET A 1 52.40 9.42 -66.23
N ILE A 2 51.47 9.89 -67.04
CA ILE A 2 50.01 9.99 -66.81
C ILE A 2 49.43 8.53 -66.81
N PRO A 3 48.20 8.15 -66.37
CA PRO A 3 47.18 8.71 -65.44
C PRO A 3 46.56 7.66 -64.46
N ARG A 4 45.61 8.10 -63.61
CA ARG A 4 44.26 7.53 -63.27
C ARG A 4 43.96 7.75 -61.77
N ILE A 5 42.82 8.20 -61.26
CA ILE A 5 41.46 8.45 -61.75
C ILE A 5 40.73 9.32 -60.67
N LEU A 6 40.05 10.38 -61.13
CA LEU A 6 38.74 10.93 -60.76
C LEU A 6 38.27 11.31 -59.31
N ILE A 7 37.68 12.52 -59.31
CA ILE A 7 36.44 13.01 -58.65
C ILE A 7 36.50 13.32 -57.14
N ALA A 8 36.50 14.62 -56.81
CA ALA A 8 35.40 15.29 -56.09
C ALA A 8 35.86 16.71 -55.67
N MET A 9 35.65 17.70 -56.52
CA MET A 9 35.84 19.10 -56.14
C MET A 9 34.92 19.99 -56.97
N PHE A 10 33.65 20.07 -56.58
CA PHE A 10 32.78 21.23 -56.81
C PHE A 10 31.50 21.07 -55.98
N VAL A 11 31.00 22.19 -55.46
CA VAL A 11 29.81 22.35 -54.57
C VAL A 11 30.09 22.14 -53.08
N ILE A 12 30.95 23.00 -52.53
CA ILE A 12 30.79 23.52 -51.16
C ILE A 12 30.35 24.97 -51.34
N ILE A 13 29.40 25.44 -50.52
CA ILE A 13 28.70 26.74 -50.55
C ILE A 13 27.35 26.66 -51.29
N THR A 14 26.35 26.09 -50.61
CA THR A 14 25.05 26.72 -50.27
C THR A 14 24.07 25.65 -49.85
N SER A 15 24.14 25.21 -48.60
CA SER A 15 23.02 24.50 -47.96
C SER A 15 23.25 24.41 -46.46
N LEU A 16 22.22 24.77 -45.70
CA LEU A 16 22.02 24.53 -44.27
C LEU A 16 22.38 25.68 -43.31
N THR A 17 21.79 26.86 -43.52
CA THR A 17 21.14 27.55 -42.39
C THR A 17 19.79 26.89 -42.13
N ASN A 18 19.79 25.64 -41.69
CA ASN A 18 18.71 25.10 -40.89
C ASN A 18 19.19 25.18 -39.44
N VAL A 19 19.07 26.38 -38.89
CA VAL A 19 18.91 26.54 -37.45
C VAL A 19 17.59 25.83 -37.13
N ILE A 20 17.65 24.53 -36.89
CA ILE A 20 16.62 23.89 -36.07
C ILE A 20 16.84 24.52 -34.71
N ALA A 21 16.05 25.55 -34.43
CA ALA A 21 15.82 26.02 -33.08
C ALA A 21 15.39 24.78 -32.28
N GLN A 22 16.35 24.21 -31.55
CA GLN A 22 16.06 23.23 -30.53
C GLN A 22 15.29 24.02 -29.47
N GLN A 23 13.96 24.06 -29.61
CA GLN A 23 13.07 24.60 -28.59
C GLN A 23 13.42 23.85 -27.31
N THR A 24 14.15 24.52 -26.43
CA THR A 24 14.12 24.26 -25.00
C THR A 24 12.66 24.43 -24.59
N THR A 25 11.86 23.37 -24.69
CA THR A 25 10.48 23.39 -24.21
C THR A 25 10.58 23.66 -22.73
N ALA A 26 10.27 24.89 -22.33
CA ALA A 26 10.17 25.25 -20.93
C ALA A 26 9.23 24.23 -20.27
N ASN A 27 9.70 23.53 -19.24
CA ASN A 27 8.87 22.59 -18.48
C ASN A 27 7.77 23.30 -17.67
N LYS A 28 7.57 24.60 -17.91
CA LYS A 28 6.72 25.51 -17.15
C LYS A 28 6.02 26.49 -18.08
N ILE A 29 4.71 26.56 -17.98
CA ILE A 29 3.80 27.49 -18.66
C ILE A 29 3.06 28.27 -17.58
N ILE A 30 2.90 29.58 -17.73
CA ILE A 30 2.18 30.44 -16.79
C ILE A 30 0.86 30.89 -17.43
N VAL A 31 -0.23 30.78 -16.69
CA VAL A 31 -1.56 31.30 -17.05
C VAL A 31 -1.91 32.43 -16.11
N ALA A 32 -2.26 33.59 -16.66
CA ALA A 32 -2.70 34.75 -15.88
C ALA A 32 -3.69 35.60 -16.69
N GLN A 33 -4.87 35.87 -16.12
CA GLN A 33 -5.93 36.65 -16.80
C GLN A 33 -5.52 38.11 -17.08
N ASP A 34 -4.61 38.67 -16.28
CA ASP A 34 -4.08 40.03 -16.42
C ASP A 34 -3.08 40.20 -17.58
N GLY A 35 -2.68 39.10 -18.23
CA GLY A 35 -1.71 39.09 -19.33
C GLY A 35 -0.24 39.01 -18.90
N SER A 36 0.05 38.84 -17.59
CA SER A 36 1.41 38.64 -17.09
C SER A 36 1.97 37.23 -17.35
N GLY A 37 1.13 36.29 -17.80
CA GLY A 37 1.48 34.91 -18.13
C GLY A 37 1.69 34.67 -19.63
N ASN A 38 1.97 33.42 -19.99
CA ASN A 38 2.05 32.96 -21.38
C ASN A 38 0.67 32.88 -22.06
N PHE A 39 -0.38 32.55 -21.28
CA PHE A 39 -1.76 32.44 -21.75
C PHE A 39 -2.71 33.12 -20.78
N LYS A 40 -3.90 33.51 -21.26
CA LYS A 40 -4.97 34.08 -20.42
C LYS A 40 -5.96 33.01 -19.92
N THR A 41 -6.03 31.88 -20.62
CA THR A 41 -6.91 30.76 -20.28
C THR A 41 -6.11 29.48 -20.04
N ILE A 42 -6.68 28.57 -19.26
CA ILE A 42 -6.05 27.28 -18.95
C ILE A 42 -6.14 26.35 -20.15
N GLN A 43 -7.25 26.38 -20.91
CA GLN A 43 -7.41 25.56 -22.11
C GLN A 43 -6.37 25.89 -23.19
N GLU A 44 -6.02 27.17 -23.42
CA GLU A 44 -4.96 27.54 -24.36
C GLU A 44 -3.60 26.97 -23.94
N ALA A 45 -3.28 27.04 -22.64
CA ALA A 45 -2.06 26.44 -22.10
C ALA A 45 -2.01 24.93 -22.33
N VAL A 46 -3.10 24.21 -22.03
CA VAL A 46 -3.21 22.75 -22.29
C VAL A 46 -3.06 22.45 -23.78
N ASN A 47 -3.68 23.24 -24.66
CA ASN A 47 -3.59 23.06 -26.11
C ASN A 47 -2.16 23.25 -26.63
N SER A 48 -1.38 24.14 -26.01
CA SER A 48 0.01 24.42 -26.38
C SER A 48 1.00 23.32 -26.01
N VAL A 49 0.66 22.47 -25.02
CA VAL A 49 1.52 21.35 -24.61
C VAL A 49 1.61 20.36 -25.77
N ARG A 50 2.82 19.93 -26.14
CA ARG A 50 3.00 18.94 -27.22
C ARG A 50 2.24 17.64 -26.95
N ASP A 51 1.60 17.09 -27.98
CA ASP A 51 0.90 15.81 -27.88
C ASP A 51 1.85 14.66 -27.50
N HIS A 52 1.32 13.72 -26.70
CA HIS A 52 2.03 12.55 -26.21
C HIS A 52 3.35 12.86 -25.47
N MET A 53 3.42 14.02 -24.82
CA MET A 53 4.62 14.47 -24.13
C MET A 53 5.18 13.38 -23.19
N GLN A 54 6.46 13.05 -23.33
CA GLN A 54 7.11 12.02 -22.51
C GLN A 54 7.60 12.55 -21.17
N THR A 55 7.82 13.86 -21.09
CA THR A 55 8.23 14.58 -19.88
C THR A 55 7.05 15.35 -19.27
N ARG A 56 7.14 15.64 -17.98
CA ARG A 56 6.11 16.43 -17.29
C ARG A 56 6.23 17.91 -17.64
N ILE A 57 5.08 18.51 -17.97
CA ILE A 57 4.93 19.95 -18.14
C ILE A 57 4.05 20.49 -17.01
N THR A 58 4.51 21.56 -16.37
CA THR A 58 3.77 22.26 -15.32
C THR A 58 3.10 23.50 -15.92
N ILE A 59 1.79 23.63 -15.70
CA ILE A 59 0.99 24.83 -15.98
C ILE A 59 0.71 25.49 -14.64
N GLU A 60 1.37 26.62 -14.37
CA GLU A 60 1.11 27.43 -13.19
C GLU A 60 -0.01 28.42 -13.49
N VAL A 61 -1.06 28.39 -12.69
CA VAL A 61 -2.26 29.23 -12.86
C VAL A 61 -2.27 30.27 -11.76
N LYS A 62 -2.16 31.54 -12.13
CA LYS A 62 -2.26 32.68 -11.20
C LYS A 62 -3.65 32.79 -10.60
N ALA A 63 -3.74 33.42 -9.43
CA ALA A 63 -5.00 33.70 -8.77
C ALA A 63 -6.00 34.38 -9.72
N GLY A 64 -7.24 33.92 -9.70
CA GLY A 64 -8.31 34.34 -10.60
C GLY A 64 -9.46 33.34 -10.64
N LYS A 65 -10.61 33.81 -11.13
CA LYS A 65 -11.77 32.96 -11.40
C LYS A 65 -11.88 32.72 -12.90
N TYR A 66 -11.59 31.50 -13.30
CA TYR A 66 -11.53 31.02 -14.69
C TYR A 66 -12.85 30.34 -15.05
N GLN A 67 -13.71 31.04 -15.79
CA GLN A 67 -14.96 30.49 -16.31
C GLN A 67 -14.69 29.67 -17.57
N GLU A 68 -14.34 28.39 -17.39
CA GLU A 68 -13.90 27.50 -18.48
C GLU A 68 -14.53 26.11 -18.34
N LYS A 69 -14.88 25.51 -19.49
CA LYS A 69 -15.15 24.07 -19.60
C LYS A 69 -13.87 23.38 -20.07
N LEU A 70 -12.99 23.07 -19.12
CA LEU A 70 -11.63 22.60 -19.39
C LEU A 70 -11.62 21.11 -19.75
N VAL A 71 -10.87 20.77 -20.81
CA VAL A 71 -10.61 19.37 -21.20
C VAL A 71 -9.11 19.16 -21.36
N ILE A 72 -8.59 18.15 -20.65
CA ILE A 72 -7.26 17.56 -20.89
C ILE A 72 -7.47 16.26 -21.68
N PRO A 73 -7.39 16.28 -23.01
CA PRO A 73 -7.71 15.12 -23.83
C PRO A 73 -6.68 14.00 -23.65
N ALA A 74 -7.04 12.77 -24.04
CA ALA A 74 -6.27 11.56 -23.75
C ALA A 74 -4.82 11.59 -24.28
N TRP A 75 -4.55 12.32 -25.36
CA TRP A 75 -3.21 12.47 -25.92
C TRP A 75 -2.33 13.51 -25.20
N LYS A 76 -2.91 14.39 -24.37
CA LYS A 76 -2.19 15.39 -23.57
C LYS A 76 -1.84 14.82 -22.18
N LYS A 77 -0.92 13.85 -22.13
CA LYS A 77 -0.46 13.20 -20.90
C LYS A 77 0.64 13.99 -20.17
N ASN A 78 0.92 13.62 -18.91
CA ASN A 78 2.00 14.20 -18.08
C ASN A 78 1.87 15.71 -17.77
N ILE A 79 0.65 16.27 -17.76
CA ILE A 79 0.43 17.68 -17.41
C ILE A 79 0.20 17.82 -15.90
N THR A 80 0.86 18.77 -15.24
CA THR A 80 0.52 19.21 -13.88
C THR A 80 -0.04 20.61 -13.95
N ILE A 81 -1.29 20.81 -13.53
CA ILE A 81 -1.87 22.14 -13.35
C ILE A 81 -1.77 22.48 -11.87
N ILE A 82 -1.05 23.55 -11.54
CA ILE A 82 -0.86 24.03 -10.17
C ILE A 82 -1.38 25.45 -10.04
N GLY A 83 -2.35 25.66 -9.14
CA GLY A 83 -2.80 26.99 -8.81
C GLY A 83 -1.84 27.71 -7.86
N GLU A 84 -1.83 29.03 -7.93
CA GLU A 84 -1.08 29.87 -7.00
C GLU A 84 -1.58 29.71 -5.56
N ASN A 85 -2.89 29.59 -5.39
CA ASN A 85 -3.55 29.37 -4.12
C ASN A 85 -4.93 28.73 -4.36
N LYS A 86 -5.26 27.68 -3.61
CA LYS A 86 -6.55 26.99 -3.71
C LYS A 86 -7.75 27.90 -3.46
N ASP A 87 -7.63 28.88 -2.60
CA ASP A 87 -8.73 29.75 -2.18
C ASP A 87 -9.06 30.81 -3.24
N ASN A 88 -8.10 31.15 -4.11
CA ASN A 88 -8.23 32.24 -5.09
C ASN A 88 -7.99 31.79 -6.54
N THR A 89 -7.56 30.56 -6.79
CA THR A 89 -7.39 30.00 -8.15
C THR A 89 -8.52 29.03 -8.41
N ILE A 90 -9.58 29.51 -9.06
CA ILE A 90 -10.87 28.82 -9.16
C ILE A 90 -11.20 28.57 -10.63
N ILE A 91 -11.44 27.31 -11.01
CA ILE A 91 -12.01 26.94 -12.30
C ILE A 91 -13.50 26.66 -12.09
N THR A 92 -14.37 27.34 -12.83
CA THR A 92 -15.81 27.34 -12.57
C THR A 92 -16.63 27.15 -13.85
N ASN A 93 -17.74 26.42 -13.72
CA ASN A 93 -18.79 26.32 -14.73
C ASN A 93 -20.15 26.08 -14.03
N ALA A 94 -21.24 26.05 -14.80
CA ALA A 94 -22.61 25.83 -14.33
C ALA A 94 -23.42 24.99 -15.34
N ASP A 95 -22.78 23.98 -15.95
CA ASP A 95 -23.49 23.00 -16.79
C ASP A 95 -24.07 21.89 -15.90
N TYR A 96 -25.23 21.37 -16.29
CA TYR A 96 -25.95 20.34 -15.55
C TYR A 96 -26.76 19.45 -16.49
N SER A 97 -27.04 18.22 -16.06
CA SER A 97 -27.82 17.26 -16.82
C SER A 97 -29.23 17.80 -17.11
N GLY A 98 -29.65 17.78 -18.37
CA GLY A 98 -30.93 18.31 -18.83
C GLY A 98 -30.89 19.77 -19.32
N LYS A 99 -29.83 20.53 -19.03
CA LYS A 99 -29.59 21.87 -19.63
C LYS A 99 -29.44 21.73 -21.15
N ALA A 100 -29.95 22.70 -21.92
CA ALA A 100 -29.75 22.72 -23.37
C ALA A 100 -28.25 22.71 -23.70
N PHE A 101 -27.85 21.81 -24.59
CA PHE A 101 -26.49 21.79 -25.13
C PHE A 101 -26.41 22.86 -26.24
N PRO A 102 -25.31 23.64 -26.37
CA PRO A 102 -25.22 24.71 -27.38
C PRO A 102 -25.50 24.27 -28.81
N THR A 103 -25.22 23.01 -29.12
CA THR A 103 -25.54 22.36 -30.40
C THR A 103 -26.13 20.97 -30.15
N LYS A 104 -25.31 19.91 -30.26
CA LYS A 104 -25.57 18.55 -29.84
C LYS A 104 -24.29 18.00 -29.21
N ASP A 105 -24.41 17.14 -28.21
CA ASP A 105 -23.25 16.46 -27.65
C ASP A 105 -22.67 15.42 -28.62
N PHE A 106 -21.57 14.77 -28.23
CA PHE A 106 -20.88 13.77 -29.06
C PHE A 106 -21.72 12.50 -29.35
N THR A 107 -22.87 12.33 -28.67
CA THR A 107 -23.84 11.25 -28.92
C THR A 107 -25.06 11.73 -29.72
N GLY A 108 -25.12 13.02 -30.06
CA GLY A 108 -26.22 13.63 -30.80
C GLY A 108 -27.34 14.20 -29.93
N ASN A 109 -27.18 14.24 -28.59
CA ASN A 109 -28.22 14.76 -27.69
C ASN A 109 -28.22 16.29 -27.67
N ALA A 110 -29.41 16.88 -27.69
CA ALA A 110 -29.61 18.33 -27.60
C ALA A 110 -29.51 18.90 -26.16
N LYS A 111 -29.23 18.04 -25.17
CA LYS A 111 -29.12 18.41 -23.76
C LYS A 111 -27.85 17.80 -23.18
N TYR A 112 -27.25 18.51 -22.22
CA TYR A 112 -26.20 17.94 -21.40
C TYR A 112 -26.71 16.69 -20.67
N SER A 113 -25.88 15.66 -20.60
CA SER A 113 -25.98 14.54 -19.66
C SER A 113 -25.04 14.76 -18.47
N THR A 114 -25.14 13.92 -17.44
CA THR A 114 -24.14 13.84 -16.35
C THR A 114 -22.71 13.78 -16.88
N TYR A 115 -22.47 12.96 -17.92
CA TYR A 115 -21.12 12.75 -18.48
C TYR A 115 -20.56 13.97 -19.20
N THR A 116 -21.42 14.93 -19.59
CA THR A 116 -21.04 16.15 -20.30
C THR A 116 -21.17 17.41 -19.46
N SER A 117 -21.69 17.33 -18.22
CA SER A 117 -21.94 18.51 -17.37
C SER A 117 -20.71 19.02 -16.62
N TYR A 118 -19.56 18.34 -16.75
CA TYR A 118 -18.31 18.68 -16.07
C TYR A 118 -17.87 20.14 -16.26
N THR A 119 -17.25 20.70 -15.22
CA THR A 119 -16.39 21.89 -15.32
C THR A 119 -15.03 21.50 -15.90
N VAL A 120 -14.41 20.44 -15.38
CA VAL A 120 -13.12 19.91 -15.85
C VAL A 120 -13.24 18.43 -16.20
N LEU A 121 -12.73 18.04 -17.37
CA LEU A 121 -12.56 16.65 -17.80
C LEU A 121 -11.09 16.32 -18.00
N VAL A 122 -10.58 15.31 -17.29
CA VAL A 122 -9.21 14.82 -17.43
C VAL A 122 -9.21 13.42 -18.02
N GLN A 123 -8.73 13.30 -19.26
CA GLN A 123 -8.56 12.02 -19.97
C GLN A 123 -7.07 11.67 -20.15
N GLY A 124 -6.17 12.64 -20.10
CA GLY A 124 -4.72 12.42 -20.20
C GLY A 124 -4.16 11.70 -18.98
N ASN A 125 -3.48 10.57 -19.21
CA ASN A 125 -2.81 9.80 -18.15
C ASN A 125 -1.67 10.59 -17.48
N ASP A 126 -1.33 10.22 -16.25
CA ASP A 126 -0.23 10.81 -15.47
C ASP A 126 -0.38 12.31 -15.18
N CYS A 127 -1.59 12.85 -15.36
CA CYS A 127 -1.92 14.25 -15.09
C CYS A 127 -2.15 14.52 -13.60
N ARG A 128 -1.90 15.75 -13.18
CA ARG A 128 -2.03 16.20 -11.79
C ARG A 128 -2.71 17.55 -11.65
N LEU A 129 -3.43 17.73 -10.55
CA LEU A 129 -3.96 19.02 -10.09
C LEU A 129 -3.42 19.34 -8.71
N GLU A 130 -2.92 20.55 -8.49
CA GLU A 130 -2.39 20.98 -7.20
C GLU A 130 -2.86 22.41 -6.85
N ASN A 131 -3.15 22.70 -5.58
CA ASN A 131 -3.36 24.05 -5.05
C ASN A 131 -4.42 24.92 -5.79
N LEU A 132 -5.54 24.33 -6.20
CA LEU A 132 -6.61 25.02 -6.93
C LEU A 132 -8.01 24.52 -6.52
N THR A 133 -9.04 25.29 -6.85
CA THR A 133 -10.45 24.91 -6.68
C THR A 133 -11.08 24.64 -8.04
N ILE A 134 -11.85 23.56 -8.15
CA ILE A 134 -12.78 23.31 -9.26
C ILE A 134 -14.20 23.27 -8.70
N GLU A 135 -15.08 24.09 -9.27
CA GLU A 135 -16.46 24.17 -8.84
C GLU A 135 -17.46 24.01 -9.99
N ASN A 136 -18.61 23.42 -9.69
CA ASN A 136 -19.80 23.52 -10.52
C ASN A 136 -20.89 24.28 -9.73
N THR A 137 -21.28 25.43 -10.24
CA THR A 137 -22.16 26.40 -9.57
C THR A 137 -23.62 26.29 -9.99
N ALA A 138 -24.01 25.23 -10.69
CA ALA A 138 -25.37 25.05 -11.21
C ALA A 138 -26.47 24.94 -10.11
N GLY A 139 -26.09 24.68 -8.86
CA GLY A 139 -27.05 24.59 -7.75
C GLY A 139 -27.72 23.22 -7.65
N THR A 140 -28.90 23.16 -7.04
CA THR A 140 -29.68 21.91 -6.83
C THR A 140 -30.57 21.61 -8.04
N VAL A 141 -29.95 21.37 -9.19
CA VAL A 141 -30.61 21.18 -10.49
C VAL A 141 -30.55 19.73 -11.01
N GLY A 142 -30.23 18.78 -10.13
CA GLY A 142 -29.84 17.42 -10.51
C GLY A 142 -28.33 17.31 -10.70
N GLN A 143 -27.89 16.39 -11.57
CA GLN A 143 -26.47 16.05 -11.74
C GLN A 143 -25.66 17.20 -12.37
N ALA A 144 -24.62 17.66 -11.70
CA ALA A 144 -23.76 18.75 -12.17
C ALA A 144 -22.31 18.52 -11.69
N VAL A 145 -21.48 18.00 -12.60
CA VAL A 145 -20.13 17.52 -12.25
C VAL A 145 -19.14 18.69 -12.18
N ALA A 146 -18.31 18.73 -11.13
CA ALA A 146 -17.20 19.67 -11.04
C ALA A 146 -15.96 19.07 -11.75
N LEU A 147 -15.53 17.88 -11.34
CA LEU A 147 -14.40 17.17 -11.95
C LEU A 147 -14.82 15.78 -12.44
N THR A 148 -14.53 15.50 -13.71
CA THR A 148 -14.53 14.15 -14.28
C THR A 148 -13.08 13.69 -14.52
N VAL A 149 -12.75 12.49 -14.04
CA VAL A 149 -11.47 11.82 -14.31
C VAL A 149 -11.72 10.52 -15.05
N GLU A 150 -11.21 10.43 -16.28
CA GLU A 150 -11.19 9.21 -17.09
C GLU A 150 -9.76 8.67 -17.29
N ALA A 151 -8.78 9.32 -16.67
CA ALA A 151 -7.36 9.03 -16.80
C ALA A 151 -6.88 7.97 -15.79
N ASP A 152 -5.82 7.25 -16.16
CA ASP A 152 -5.03 6.41 -15.25
C ASP A 152 -3.84 7.17 -14.65
N ARG A 153 -3.50 6.84 -13.40
CA ARG A 153 -2.44 7.48 -12.59
C ARG A 153 -2.62 8.99 -12.42
N PHE A 154 -3.88 9.43 -12.32
CA PHE A 154 -4.23 10.80 -11.98
C PHE A 154 -3.99 11.08 -10.49
N ALA A 155 -3.53 12.28 -10.15
CA ALA A 155 -3.44 12.71 -8.76
C ALA A 155 -3.92 14.15 -8.54
N ALA A 156 -4.57 14.40 -7.41
CA ALA A 156 -4.92 15.75 -6.95
C ALA A 156 -4.40 15.99 -5.52
N ARG A 157 -3.79 17.15 -5.27
CA ARG A 157 -3.23 17.51 -3.95
C ARG A 157 -3.63 18.91 -3.52
N ASN A 158 -4.12 19.05 -2.29
CA ASN A 158 -4.52 20.35 -1.73
C ASN A 158 -5.48 21.13 -2.65
N CYS A 159 -6.41 20.42 -3.27
CA CYS A 159 -7.45 20.98 -4.13
C CYS A 159 -8.81 21.00 -3.42
N SER A 160 -9.72 21.86 -3.89
CA SER A 160 -11.13 21.83 -3.50
C SER A 160 -12.01 21.47 -4.69
N PHE A 161 -12.94 20.53 -4.50
CA PHE A 161 -13.93 20.12 -5.50
C PHE A 161 -15.32 20.40 -4.95
N LEU A 162 -16.00 21.39 -5.52
CA LEU A 162 -17.22 21.97 -4.97
C LEU A 162 -18.40 21.78 -5.93
N GLY A 163 -19.51 21.27 -5.44
CA GLY A 163 -20.72 21.07 -6.22
C GLY A 163 -21.90 20.68 -5.35
N ASN A 164 -22.95 20.15 -5.97
CA ASN A 164 -24.10 19.56 -5.28
C ASN A 164 -24.18 18.06 -5.59
N GLN A 165 -25.10 17.66 -6.46
CA GLN A 165 -25.23 16.27 -6.86
C GLN A 165 -24.17 15.94 -7.93
N ASP A 166 -23.52 14.79 -7.77
CA ASP A 166 -22.50 14.26 -8.69
C ASP A 166 -21.23 15.14 -8.82
N THR A 167 -20.77 15.78 -7.74
CA THR A 167 -19.60 16.70 -7.75
C THR A 167 -18.33 16.10 -8.39
N LEU A 168 -17.94 14.88 -8.02
CA LEU A 168 -16.71 14.22 -8.45
C LEU A 168 -17.03 12.88 -9.12
N TYR A 169 -16.76 12.81 -10.42
CA TYR A 169 -16.91 11.60 -11.22
C TYR A 169 -15.56 10.96 -11.53
N THR A 170 -15.28 9.77 -10.99
CA THR A 170 -14.07 9.00 -11.31
C THR A 170 -14.44 7.75 -12.10
N ALA A 171 -14.20 7.80 -13.40
CA ALA A 171 -14.74 6.87 -14.39
C ALA A 171 -13.68 5.85 -14.86
N LYS A 172 -14.17 4.79 -15.53
CA LYS A 172 -13.37 3.69 -16.09
C LYS A 172 -12.59 2.95 -14.98
N ASP A 173 -11.72 2.02 -15.36
CA ASP A 173 -10.86 1.26 -14.46
C ASP A 173 -9.56 2.02 -14.07
N GLY A 174 -9.54 3.34 -14.23
CA GLY A 174 -8.39 4.20 -13.91
C GLY A 174 -8.03 4.21 -12.41
N ARG A 175 -6.74 4.46 -12.11
CA ARG A 175 -6.24 4.64 -10.74
C ARG A 175 -6.09 6.10 -10.41
N ASN A 176 -6.74 6.58 -9.35
CA ASN A 176 -6.71 7.99 -8.95
C ASN A 176 -6.30 8.16 -7.48
N TYR A 177 -5.59 9.25 -7.17
CA TYR A 177 -5.14 9.56 -5.82
C TYR A 177 -5.48 11.01 -5.44
N PHE A 178 -6.23 11.21 -4.36
CA PHE A 178 -6.60 12.52 -3.83
C PHE A 178 -6.00 12.67 -2.44
N GLU A 179 -5.26 13.75 -2.19
CA GLU A 179 -4.57 13.97 -0.92
C GLU A 179 -4.78 15.39 -0.40
N SER A 180 -5.20 15.50 0.86
CA SER A 180 -5.45 16.79 1.51
C SER A 180 -6.43 17.68 0.74
N CYS A 181 -7.37 17.06 0.01
CA CYS A 181 -8.41 17.76 -0.74
C CYS A 181 -9.67 18.00 0.10
N LEU A 182 -10.39 19.08 -0.20
CA LEU A 182 -11.79 19.28 0.21
C LEU A 182 -12.71 18.80 -0.91
N ILE A 183 -13.69 17.94 -0.60
CA ILE A 183 -14.72 17.52 -1.55
C ILE A 183 -16.07 17.80 -0.91
N ALA A 184 -16.91 18.62 -1.55
CA ALA A 184 -18.21 19.02 -1.03
C ALA A 184 -19.35 18.75 -2.01
N GLY A 185 -20.46 18.23 -1.50
CA GLY A 185 -21.65 17.96 -2.31
C GLY A 185 -22.84 17.45 -1.51
N THR A 186 -23.89 17.07 -2.24
CA THR A 186 -25.17 16.59 -1.69
C THR A 186 -25.37 15.11 -1.96
N THR A 187 -25.91 14.75 -3.12
CA THR A 187 -26.26 13.38 -3.51
C THR A 187 -25.18 12.78 -4.37
N ASP A 188 -24.73 11.57 -4.03
CA ASP A 188 -23.80 10.76 -4.82
C ASP A 188 -22.55 11.54 -5.26
N PHE A 189 -22.10 12.48 -4.42
CA PHE A 189 -21.16 13.50 -4.87
C PHE A 189 -19.74 12.99 -5.10
N ILE A 190 -19.47 11.72 -4.76
CA ILE A 190 -18.30 10.95 -5.19
C ILE A 190 -18.80 9.64 -5.81
N PHE A 191 -18.73 9.51 -7.13
CA PHE A 191 -19.34 8.37 -7.85
C PHE A 191 -18.52 7.91 -9.04
N GLY A 192 -18.79 6.69 -9.52
CA GLY A 192 -18.07 6.07 -10.64
C GLY A 192 -17.39 4.72 -10.33
N GLU A 193 -16.54 4.28 -11.23
CA GLU A 193 -16.03 2.90 -11.32
C GLU A 193 -14.59 2.75 -10.80
N ALA A 194 -13.80 3.83 -10.85
CA ALA A 194 -12.35 3.82 -10.70
C ALA A 194 -11.84 3.23 -9.37
N THR A 195 -10.57 2.84 -9.36
CA THR A 195 -9.83 2.57 -8.11
C THR A 195 -9.29 3.89 -7.58
N VAL A 196 -9.80 4.34 -6.42
CA VAL A 196 -9.48 5.67 -5.90
C VAL A 196 -9.09 5.60 -4.44
N VAL A 197 -8.00 6.29 -4.11
CA VAL A 197 -7.60 6.55 -2.72
C VAL A 197 -7.80 8.02 -2.41
N PHE A 198 -8.57 8.29 -1.36
CA PHE A 198 -8.70 9.61 -0.72
C PHE A 198 -7.91 9.55 0.58
N ASN A 199 -6.85 10.35 0.70
CA ASN A 199 -5.96 10.35 1.85
C ASN A 199 -5.98 11.71 2.54
N LYS A 200 -6.33 11.75 3.83
CA LYS A 200 -6.37 12.99 4.62
C LYS A 200 -7.25 14.08 3.99
N CYS A 201 -8.32 13.68 3.29
CA CYS A 201 -9.27 14.59 2.69
C CYS A 201 -10.33 15.03 3.69
N THR A 202 -10.89 16.22 3.48
CA THR A 202 -12.12 16.66 4.13
C THR A 202 -13.30 16.40 3.19
N ILE A 203 -14.25 15.59 3.63
CA ILE A 203 -15.44 15.22 2.89
C ILE A 203 -16.63 15.94 3.53
N LYS A 204 -17.20 16.92 2.83
CA LYS A 204 -18.22 17.83 3.39
C LYS A 204 -19.59 17.60 2.76
N SER A 205 -20.51 17.07 3.55
CA SER A 205 -21.90 16.86 3.16
C SER A 205 -22.71 18.14 3.30
N LEU A 206 -23.42 18.54 2.25
CA LEU A 206 -24.22 19.78 2.21
C LEU A 206 -25.72 19.55 2.46
N SER A 207 -26.21 18.31 2.34
CA SER A 207 -27.59 17.94 2.65
C SER A 207 -27.69 16.48 3.15
N ASN A 208 -28.88 16.09 3.62
CA ASN A 208 -29.21 14.72 3.98
C ASN A 208 -29.26 13.83 2.73
N SER A 209 -28.18 13.14 2.42
CA SER A 209 -28.08 12.28 1.23
C SER A 209 -26.92 11.28 1.35
N TYR A 210 -26.24 10.98 0.24
CA TYR A 210 -25.23 9.93 0.13
C TYR A 210 -23.88 10.51 -0.28
N ILE A 211 -22.82 10.12 0.43
CA ILE A 211 -21.45 10.53 0.08
C ILE A 211 -20.99 9.81 -1.19
N THR A 212 -21.07 8.48 -1.20
CA THR A 212 -20.54 7.67 -2.31
C THR A 212 -21.61 6.91 -3.09
N ALA A 213 -21.42 6.82 -4.41
CA ALA A 213 -22.17 5.95 -5.31
C ALA A 213 -21.21 5.18 -6.23
N ALA A 214 -20.54 4.17 -5.67
CA ALA A 214 -19.57 3.37 -6.40
C ALA A 214 -20.24 2.41 -7.40
N SER A 215 -19.56 2.16 -8.51
CA SER A 215 -19.96 1.25 -9.59
C SER A 215 -18.86 0.27 -10.01
N THR A 216 -17.92 0.04 -9.09
CA THR A 216 -16.79 -0.87 -9.25
C THR A 216 -17.25 -2.26 -9.72
N THR A 217 -16.56 -2.83 -10.70
CA THR A 217 -16.89 -4.15 -11.28
C THR A 217 -16.46 -5.30 -10.37
N LYS A 218 -16.85 -6.52 -10.75
CA LYS A 218 -16.49 -7.75 -10.03
C LYS A 218 -14.98 -8.00 -10.06
N GLU A 219 -14.35 -7.71 -11.21
CA GLU A 219 -12.95 -8.00 -11.54
C GLU A 219 -11.98 -7.03 -10.85
N GLN A 220 -12.42 -5.81 -10.57
CA GLN A 220 -11.60 -4.81 -9.91
C GLN A 220 -11.32 -5.20 -8.45
N ARG A 221 -10.04 -5.23 -8.08
CA ARG A 221 -9.60 -5.56 -6.73
C ARG A 221 -10.00 -4.51 -5.69
N PHE A 222 -10.00 -3.24 -6.07
CA PHE A 222 -10.27 -2.09 -5.20
C PHE A 222 -11.27 -1.15 -5.87
N GLY A 223 -12.09 -0.48 -5.05
CA GLY A 223 -12.95 0.64 -5.47
C GLY A 223 -12.50 1.90 -4.77
N TYR A 224 -13.37 2.50 -3.97
CA TYR A 224 -13.05 3.69 -3.18
C TYR A 224 -12.48 3.36 -1.82
N VAL A 225 -11.34 3.97 -1.49
CA VAL A 225 -10.62 3.80 -0.23
C VAL A 225 -10.41 5.18 0.38
N PHE A 226 -11.06 5.44 1.51
CA PHE A 226 -10.87 6.65 2.30
C PHE A 226 -9.93 6.32 3.46
N LEU A 227 -8.80 7.03 3.55
CA LEU A 227 -7.76 6.85 4.54
C LEU A 227 -7.58 8.14 5.33
N ASP A 228 -7.72 8.07 6.65
CA ASP A 228 -7.41 9.19 7.56
C ASP A 228 -8.17 10.50 7.20
N CYS A 229 -9.36 10.38 6.59
CA CYS A 229 -10.22 11.50 6.17
C CYS A 229 -11.13 12.01 7.29
N ASP A 230 -11.49 13.29 7.23
CA ASP A 230 -12.50 13.92 8.07
C ASP A 230 -13.83 14.02 7.32
N LEU A 231 -14.89 13.42 7.87
CA LEU A 231 -16.25 13.55 7.35
C LEU A 231 -16.98 14.60 8.18
N ILE A 232 -17.35 15.71 7.54
CA ILE A 232 -18.03 16.86 8.15
C ILE A 232 -19.31 17.20 7.39
N ALA A 233 -20.15 18.05 7.97
CA ALA A 233 -21.42 18.42 7.38
C ALA A 233 -21.73 19.91 7.56
N ALA A 234 -22.53 20.45 6.63
CA ALA A 234 -23.27 21.68 6.84
C ALA A 234 -24.34 21.46 7.94
N PRO A 235 -24.79 22.52 8.65
CA PRO A 235 -25.74 22.38 9.76
C PRO A 235 -27.06 21.67 9.40
N THR A 236 -27.48 21.76 8.14
CA THR A 236 -28.70 21.14 7.61
C THR A 236 -28.55 19.64 7.29
N ALA A 237 -27.31 19.16 7.17
CA ALA A 237 -27.00 17.77 6.87
C ALA A 237 -26.77 17.00 8.17
N THR A 238 -27.84 16.36 8.66
CA THR A 238 -27.88 15.59 9.93
C THR A 238 -28.16 14.10 9.73
N LYS A 239 -28.53 13.68 8.52
CA LYS A 239 -28.87 12.30 8.15
C LYS A 239 -28.21 11.94 6.82
N VAL A 240 -26.92 11.61 6.88
CA VAL A 240 -26.11 11.27 5.71
C VAL A 240 -25.65 9.82 5.77
N PHE A 241 -25.64 9.17 4.62
CA PHE A 241 -25.10 7.82 4.44
C PHE A 241 -23.71 7.87 3.83
N LEU A 242 -22.82 6.99 4.30
CA LEU A 242 -21.47 6.78 3.74
C LEU A 242 -21.52 6.41 2.25
N GLY A 243 -22.60 5.74 1.82
CA GLY A 243 -22.86 5.52 0.41
C GLY A 243 -23.95 4.51 0.11
N ARG A 244 -24.14 4.28 -1.19
CA ARG A 244 -25.06 3.30 -1.76
C ARG A 244 -24.48 2.68 -3.05
N PRO A 245 -24.78 1.42 -3.38
CA PRO A 245 -24.20 0.76 -4.56
C PRO A 245 -24.91 1.19 -5.85
N TRP A 246 -24.24 1.98 -6.68
CA TRP A 246 -24.79 2.37 -7.99
C TRP A 246 -24.93 1.15 -8.91
N ARG A 247 -23.95 0.24 -8.88
CA ARG A 247 -23.95 -1.06 -9.59
C ARG A 247 -23.67 -2.24 -8.64
N PRO A 248 -23.97 -3.49 -9.05
CA PRO A 248 -23.49 -4.69 -8.33
C PRO A 248 -21.97 -4.67 -8.13
N PHE A 249 -21.48 -5.33 -7.09
CA PHE A 249 -20.05 -5.42 -6.73
C PHE A 249 -19.34 -4.12 -6.36
N ALA A 250 -20.08 -3.01 -6.21
CA ALA A 250 -19.55 -1.74 -5.75
C ALA A 250 -18.71 -1.89 -4.47
N LYS A 251 -17.54 -1.26 -4.43
CA LYS A 251 -16.60 -1.37 -3.30
C LYS A 251 -16.27 0.02 -2.73
N THR A 252 -16.50 0.20 -1.44
CA THR A 252 -16.14 1.41 -0.71
C THR A 252 -15.67 1.04 0.69
N VAL A 253 -14.56 1.61 1.15
CA VAL A 253 -14.06 1.42 2.51
C VAL A 253 -13.62 2.74 3.15
N PHE A 254 -13.96 2.93 4.42
CA PHE A 254 -13.47 4.04 5.26
C PHE A 254 -12.54 3.49 6.35
N ILE A 255 -11.30 3.96 6.39
CA ILE A 255 -10.23 3.42 7.23
C ILE A 255 -9.59 4.57 8.02
N ARG A 256 -9.69 4.51 9.35
CA ARG A 256 -9.19 5.54 10.29
C ARG A 256 -9.75 6.94 10.00
N CYS A 257 -10.96 7.00 9.47
CA CYS A 257 -11.66 8.25 9.23
C CYS A 257 -12.33 8.74 10.51
N ASN A 258 -12.40 10.06 10.68
CA ASN A 258 -13.18 10.70 11.71
C ASN A 258 -14.58 11.02 11.16
N LEU A 259 -15.60 10.33 11.67
CA LEU A 259 -16.98 10.41 11.20
C LEU A 259 -17.79 11.36 12.09
N GLY A 260 -18.20 12.50 11.54
CA GLY A 260 -19.07 13.45 12.23
C GLY A 260 -20.46 12.88 12.59
N PRO A 261 -21.20 13.54 13.49
CA PRO A 261 -22.48 13.04 14.05
C PRO A 261 -23.63 12.96 13.04
N HIS A 262 -23.46 13.56 11.86
CA HIS A 262 -24.44 13.53 10.77
C HIS A 262 -24.52 12.18 10.05
N ILE A 263 -23.53 11.30 10.24
CA ILE A 263 -23.54 9.97 9.64
C ILE A 263 -24.58 9.11 10.37
N THR A 264 -25.52 8.58 9.61
CA THR A 264 -26.59 7.73 10.14
C THR A 264 -26.04 6.49 10.83
N SER A 265 -26.75 6.00 11.85
CA SER A 265 -26.32 4.81 12.62
C SER A 265 -26.24 3.54 11.75
N VAL A 266 -27.13 3.42 10.77
CA VAL A 266 -27.12 2.34 9.76
C VAL A 266 -25.98 2.45 8.76
N GLY A 267 -25.36 3.64 8.62
CA GLY A 267 -24.16 3.92 7.86
C GLY A 267 -24.34 3.92 6.34
N TRP A 268 -24.90 2.85 5.78
CA TRP A 268 -25.02 2.62 4.34
C TRP A 268 -26.47 2.42 3.93
N ASN A 269 -26.77 2.68 2.66
CA ASN A 269 -28.11 2.52 2.13
C ASN A 269 -28.11 1.56 0.94
N ALA A 270 -29.10 0.67 0.91
CA ALA A 270 -29.36 -0.13 -0.29
C ALA A 270 -29.86 0.80 -1.42
N TRP A 271 -29.81 0.31 -2.65
CA TRP A 271 -30.37 1.02 -3.80
C TRP A 271 -31.66 0.32 -4.24
N PRO A 272 -32.82 0.66 -3.62
CA PRO A 272 -34.07 -0.01 -3.91
C PRO A 272 -34.59 0.37 -5.30
N GLY A 273 -35.39 -0.52 -5.89
CA GLY A 273 -36.18 -0.20 -7.08
C GLY A 273 -35.39 -0.06 -8.39
N ASP A 274 -34.17 -0.61 -8.48
CA ASP A 274 -33.46 -0.76 -9.74
C ASP A 274 -33.95 -2.04 -10.46
N PRO A 275 -34.76 -1.93 -11.53
CA PRO A 275 -35.33 -3.09 -12.20
C PRO A 275 -34.28 -3.91 -12.97
N MET A 276 -33.12 -3.32 -13.27
CA MET A 276 -32.05 -3.98 -14.00
C MET A 276 -31.14 -4.78 -13.07
N PHE A 277 -30.99 -4.31 -11.83
CA PHE A 277 -30.15 -4.93 -10.81
C PHE A 277 -30.83 -4.89 -9.44
N ALA A 278 -31.65 -5.89 -9.16
CA ALA A 278 -32.19 -6.11 -7.81
C ALA A 278 -31.07 -6.48 -6.82
N ASP A 279 -31.26 -6.13 -5.56
CA ASP A 279 -30.44 -6.56 -4.42
C ASP A 279 -28.92 -6.30 -4.55
N LYS A 280 -28.53 -5.14 -5.08
CA LYS A 280 -27.11 -4.75 -5.24
C LYS A 280 -26.30 -4.86 -3.94
N ASP A 281 -26.93 -4.62 -2.80
CA ASP A 281 -26.36 -4.76 -1.46
C ASP A 281 -25.85 -6.18 -1.14
N LYS A 282 -26.41 -7.23 -1.77
CA LYS A 282 -25.92 -8.62 -1.62
C LYS A 282 -24.55 -8.86 -2.23
N THR A 283 -24.14 -8.03 -3.18
CA THR A 283 -22.85 -8.18 -3.90
C THR A 283 -21.86 -7.07 -3.59
N ALA A 284 -22.33 -5.94 -3.05
CA ALA A 284 -21.49 -4.82 -2.65
C ALA A 284 -20.50 -5.22 -1.54
N SER A 285 -19.33 -4.57 -1.53
CA SER A 285 -18.33 -4.74 -0.49
C SER A 285 -18.06 -3.42 0.19
N TYR A 286 -18.94 -3.07 1.14
CA TYR A 286 -18.83 -1.85 1.93
C TYR A 286 -18.29 -2.15 3.32
N ALA A 287 -17.27 -1.42 3.73
CA ALA A 287 -16.57 -1.73 4.96
C ALA A 287 -16.01 -0.50 5.70
N GLU A 288 -15.73 -0.69 6.98
CA GLU A 288 -15.12 0.31 7.84
C GLU A 288 -13.98 -0.33 8.66
N TYR A 289 -12.96 0.46 9.02
CA TYR A 289 -11.87 0.02 9.89
C TYR A 289 -11.37 1.15 10.79
N ALA A 290 -11.42 0.94 12.11
CA ALA A 290 -10.82 1.85 13.09
C ALA A 290 -11.22 3.33 12.92
N ASN A 291 -12.44 3.60 12.44
CA ASN A 291 -12.98 4.94 12.37
C ASN A 291 -13.27 5.49 13.76
N THR A 292 -13.18 6.81 13.92
CA THR A 292 -13.44 7.54 15.17
C THR A 292 -14.55 8.56 14.97
N GLY A 293 -14.98 9.26 16.03
CA GLY A 293 -16.04 10.28 15.96
C GLY A 293 -17.43 9.72 16.26
N GLU A 294 -18.40 10.62 16.46
CA GLU A 294 -19.76 10.27 16.91
C GLU A 294 -20.52 9.41 15.89
N GLY A 295 -20.25 9.59 14.60
CA GLY A 295 -20.84 8.82 13.50
C GLY A 295 -20.22 7.42 13.30
N ALA A 296 -19.15 7.07 14.03
CA ALA A 296 -18.42 5.82 13.86
C ALA A 296 -18.95 4.63 14.68
N LYS A 297 -20.10 4.79 15.36
CA LYS A 297 -20.74 3.68 16.08
C LYS A 297 -21.24 2.63 15.09
N THR A 298 -20.78 1.38 15.24
CA THR A 298 -21.02 0.32 14.25
C THR A 298 -22.16 -0.65 14.61
N ALA A 299 -22.70 -0.57 15.82
CA ALA A 299 -23.65 -1.54 16.37
C ALA A 299 -24.97 -1.65 15.56
N GLU A 300 -25.39 -0.56 14.91
CA GLU A 300 -26.63 -0.49 14.14
C GLU A 300 -26.39 -0.52 12.62
N ARG A 301 -25.14 -0.75 12.18
CA ARG A 301 -24.82 -0.78 10.76
C ARG A 301 -25.64 -1.83 10.05
N VAL A 302 -25.99 -1.55 8.79
CA VAL A 302 -26.68 -2.51 7.95
C VAL A 302 -25.95 -3.86 7.93
N PRO A 303 -26.66 -5.01 8.02
CA PRO A 303 -26.03 -6.33 8.18
C PRO A 303 -25.09 -6.76 7.05
N TRP A 304 -25.23 -6.17 5.86
CA TRP A 304 -24.42 -6.47 4.68
C TRP A 304 -23.12 -5.65 4.60
N SER A 305 -22.92 -4.68 5.51
CA SER A 305 -21.64 -3.98 5.66
C SER A 305 -20.68 -4.75 6.58
N LYS A 306 -19.38 -4.48 6.49
CA LYS A 306 -18.34 -5.21 7.22
C LYS A 306 -17.49 -4.29 8.09
N GLN A 307 -17.12 -4.77 9.28
CA GLN A 307 -16.00 -4.20 10.03
C GLN A 307 -14.76 -5.00 9.71
N LEU A 308 -13.73 -4.35 9.18
CA LEU A 308 -12.45 -5.02 8.93
C LEU A 308 -11.70 -5.19 10.25
N THR A 309 -10.78 -6.14 10.25
CA THR A 309 -9.71 -6.25 11.23
C THR A 309 -8.43 -5.58 10.68
N SER A 310 -7.47 -5.29 11.56
CA SER A 310 -6.11 -4.85 11.17
C SER A 310 -5.50 -5.75 10.10
N ALA A 311 -5.71 -7.06 10.28
CA ALA A 311 -5.35 -8.12 9.36
C ALA A 311 -6.03 -8.01 7.98
N GLN A 312 -7.34 -7.71 7.94
CA GLN A 312 -8.10 -7.61 6.68
C GLN A 312 -7.87 -6.29 5.93
N ALA A 313 -7.37 -5.25 6.62
CA ALA A 313 -6.92 -4.02 5.98
C ALA A 313 -5.57 -4.16 5.24
N GLN A 314 -4.84 -5.26 5.47
CA GLN A 314 -3.56 -5.59 4.82
C GLN A 314 -3.73 -6.81 3.89
N GLU A 315 -3.02 -6.85 2.76
CA GLU A 315 -3.06 -8.04 1.89
C GLU A 315 -2.59 -9.29 2.65
N PHE A 316 -3.46 -10.28 2.78
CA PHE A 316 -3.15 -11.56 3.41
C PHE A 316 -3.01 -12.66 2.35
N LEU A 317 -1.87 -13.35 2.37
CA LEU A 317 -1.56 -14.46 1.48
C LEU A 317 -1.49 -15.77 2.29
N PRO A 318 -2.46 -16.69 2.13
CA PRO A 318 -2.39 -18.01 2.76
C PRO A 318 -1.17 -18.81 2.32
N LEU A 319 -0.57 -19.59 3.23
CA LEU A 319 0.61 -20.41 2.91
C LEU A 319 0.27 -21.69 2.12
N TYR A 320 -0.92 -22.23 2.38
CA TYR A 320 -1.37 -23.50 1.84
C TYR A 320 -2.71 -23.35 1.12
N PRO A 321 -2.96 -24.15 0.07
CA PRO A 321 -4.31 -24.30 -0.48
C PRO A 321 -5.29 -24.77 0.60
N ALA A 322 -6.56 -24.40 0.44
CA ALA A 322 -7.62 -24.82 1.36
C ALA A 322 -7.62 -26.34 1.56
N GLY A 323 -7.64 -26.78 2.82
CA GLY A 323 -7.63 -28.20 3.19
C GLY A 323 -6.29 -28.93 3.04
N LYS A 324 -5.20 -28.26 2.63
CA LYS A 324 -3.88 -28.87 2.40
C LYS A 324 -2.80 -28.42 3.41
N ILE A 325 -3.20 -28.08 4.63
CA ILE A 325 -2.26 -27.69 5.69
C ILE A 325 -1.53 -28.96 6.17
N PRO A 326 -0.18 -29.07 6.03
CA PRO A 326 0.56 -30.25 6.49
C PRO A 326 0.58 -30.31 8.02
N ASN A 327 0.91 -31.47 8.60
CA ASN A 327 1.08 -31.61 10.06
C ASN A 327 -0.18 -31.15 10.85
N SER A 328 -1.35 -31.53 10.36
CA SER A 328 -2.67 -31.17 10.91
C SER A 328 -3.53 -32.43 11.05
N LYS A 329 -4.31 -32.52 12.13
CA LYS A 329 -5.33 -33.55 12.37
C LYS A 329 -6.64 -33.24 11.64
N GLY A 330 -6.73 -32.12 10.91
CA GLY A 330 -7.90 -31.72 10.13
C GLY A 330 -9.06 -31.15 10.95
N THR A 331 -8.81 -30.71 12.19
CA THR A 331 -9.86 -30.15 13.05
C THR A 331 -10.26 -28.74 12.62
N GLN A 332 -11.56 -28.49 12.45
CA GLN A 332 -12.08 -27.17 12.11
C GLN A 332 -11.93 -26.20 13.28
N ARG A 333 -11.26 -25.07 13.05
CA ARG A 333 -10.90 -24.11 14.09
C ARG A 333 -10.99 -22.68 13.57
N LYS A 334 -11.13 -21.74 14.50
CA LYS A 334 -11.14 -20.29 14.23
C LYS A 334 -9.88 -19.65 14.80
N ASP A 335 -9.40 -18.59 14.16
CA ASP A 335 -8.35 -17.77 14.74
C ASP A 335 -8.75 -17.30 16.15
N SER A 336 -7.76 -17.17 17.03
CA SER A 336 -7.95 -16.58 18.36
C SER A 336 -7.05 -15.36 18.47
N ILE A 337 -7.67 -14.19 18.56
CA ILE A 337 -6.99 -12.90 18.66
C ILE A 337 -7.50 -12.20 19.91
N ALA A 338 -6.57 -11.80 20.79
CA ALA A 338 -6.88 -11.06 22.00
C ALA A 338 -5.73 -10.10 22.31
N ASN A 339 -6.03 -8.89 22.79
CA ASN A 339 -5.03 -7.88 23.17
C ASN A 339 -3.97 -7.65 22.08
N GLU A 340 -4.41 -7.56 20.82
CA GLU A 340 -3.55 -7.38 19.62
C GLU A 340 -2.50 -8.49 19.42
N ARG A 341 -2.75 -9.69 19.96
CA ARG A 341 -1.90 -10.86 19.80
C ARG A 341 -2.71 -12.02 19.27
N VAL A 342 -2.06 -12.89 18.49
CA VAL A 342 -2.68 -14.09 17.93
C VAL A 342 -2.27 -15.28 18.79
N TYR A 343 -3.24 -15.96 19.40
CA TYR A 343 -3.03 -17.11 20.28
C TYR A 343 -3.35 -18.44 19.57
N ARG A 344 -4.05 -18.38 18.44
CA ARG A 344 -4.31 -19.53 17.58
C ARG A 344 -4.44 -19.08 16.12
N VAL A 345 -3.78 -19.80 15.23
CA VAL A 345 -3.78 -19.55 13.78
C VAL A 345 -4.48 -20.73 13.10
N ALA A 346 -5.70 -20.50 12.61
CA ALA A 346 -6.46 -21.46 11.83
C ALA A 346 -6.00 -21.49 10.37
N THR A 347 -5.73 -20.31 9.79
CA THR A 347 -5.19 -20.19 8.43
C THR A 347 -3.79 -19.59 8.50
N PRO A 348 -2.72 -20.39 8.40
CA PRO A 348 -1.38 -19.85 8.33
C PRO A 348 -1.18 -19.11 7.00
N GLY A 349 -0.53 -17.96 7.08
CA GLY A 349 -0.37 -17.04 5.97
C GLY A 349 0.63 -15.94 6.28
N MET A 350 0.67 -14.92 5.43
CA MET A 350 1.50 -13.73 5.66
C MET A 350 0.73 -12.47 5.28
N TYR A 351 0.88 -11.44 6.11
CA TYR A 351 0.46 -10.09 5.76
C TYR A 351 1.57 -9.43 4.94
N CYS A 352 1.26 -9.02 3.71
CA CYS A 352 2.23 -8.56 2.73
C CYS A 352 2.30 -7.03 2.72
N PHE A 353 3.48 -6.47 2.94
CA PHE A 353 3.76 -5.04 2.93
C PHE A 353 4.74 -4.76 1.79
N PHE A 354 4.28 -4.01 0.79
CA PHE A 354 5.09 -3.67 -0.37
C PHE A 354 5.51 -2.19 -0.29
N PRO A 355 6.77 -1.84 -0.60
CA PRO A 355 7.13 -0.46 -0.92
C PRO A 355 6.46 -0.04 -2.24
N SER A 356 6.47 1.26 -2.53
CA SER A 356 6.05 1.74 -3.85
C SER A 356 6.91 1.13 -4.95
N THR A 357 6.38 1.02 -6.17
CA THR A 357 7.17 0.48 -7.30
C THR A 357 8.43 1.30 -7.56
N GLN A 358 8.42 2.62 -7.28
CA GLN A 358 9.59 3.47 -7.44
C GLN A 358 10.66 3.25 -6.36
N GLU A 359 10.25 2.94 -5.13
CA GLU A 359 11.17 2.76 -4.00
C GLU A 359 11.61 1.31 -3.81
N ASN A 360 10.98 0.36 -4.51
CA ASN A 360 11.31 -1.06 -4.40
C ASN A 360 12.76 -1.33 -4.83
N LYS A 361 13.60 -1.71 -3.86
CA LYS A 361 15.02 -2.04 -4.05
C LYS A 361 15.26 -3.51 -4.42
N GLY A 362 14.18 -4.29 -4.51
CA GLY A 362 14.20 -5.69 -4.91
C GLY A 362 14.61 -6.67 -3.83
N ALA A 363 14.71 -6.23 -2.57
CA ALA A 363 14.91 -7.12 -1.42
C ALA A 363 13.57 -7.44 -0.75
N ALA A 364 13.51 -8.58 -0.07
CA ALA A 364 12.36 -8.99 0.71
C ALA A 364 12.76 -9.59 2.06
N VAL A 365 11.86 -9.51 3.04
CA VAL A 365 12.07 -10.09 4.36
C VAL A 365 10.80 -10.75 4.90
N VAL A 366 10.90 -12.01 5.33
CA VAL A 366 9.87 -12.67 6.15
C VAL A 366 10.09 -12.27 7.60
N ILE A 367 9.10 -11.70 8.25
CA ILE A 367 9.16 -11.33 9.66
C ILE A 367 8.43 -12.39 10.46
N CYS A 368 9.13 -13.04 11.39
CA CYS A 368 8.60 -14.02 12.33
C CYS A 368 8.31 -13.30 13.67
N PRO A 369 7.04 -13.03 14.01
CA PRO A 369 6.71 -12.40 15.28
C PRO A 369 7.16 -13.25 16.48
N GLY A 370 7.66 -12.59 17.51
CA GLY A 370 7.95 -13.21 18.81
C GLY A 370 6.69 -13.49 19.63
N GLY A 371 6.89 -13.82 20.91
CA GLY A 371 5.81 -14.17 21.86
C GLY A 371 5.94 -15.55 22.47
N GLY A 372 7.17 -16.05 22.60
CA GLY A 372 7.48 -17.27 23.36
C GLY A 372 6.94 -18.57 22.76
N TYR A 373 6.58 -18.60 21.46
CA TYR A 373 5.79 -19.68 20.84
C TYR A 373 4.41 -19.91 21.47
N GLU A 374 3.96 -19.01 22.34
CA GLU A 374 2.64 -19.05 22.98
C GLU A 374 1.62 -18.22 22.21
N ARG A 375 2.09 -17.14 21.59
CA ARG A 375 1.31 -16.15 20.86
C ARG A 375 2.19 -15.42 19.85
N LEU A 376 1.58 -14.74 18.90
CA LEU A 376 2.25 -13.86 17.95
C LEU A 376 2.03 -12.39 18.35
N ALA A 377 3.12 -11.67 18.64
CA ALA A 377 3.11 -10.23 18.85
C ALA A 377 3.11 -9.46 17.51
N TYR A 378 2.10 -9.69 16.67
CA TYR A 378 2.11 -9.28 15.25
C TYR A 378 2.12 -7.76 15.00
N VAL A 379 1.72 -6.93 15.98
CA VAL A 379 1.78 -5.46 15.84
C VAL A 379 3.21 -4.96 16.05
N ILE A 380 3.77 -5.16 17.26
CA ILE A 380 5.07 -4.62 17.67
C ILE A 380 6.23 -5.37 17.00
N SER A 381 6.21 -6.71 17.02
CA SER A 381 7.25 -7.56 16.42
C SER A 381 6.88 -8.05 15.02
N GLY A 382 6.04 -7.30 14.29
CA GLY A 382 5.59 -7.64 12.95
C GLY A 382 5.33 -6.42 12.09
N THR A 383 4.17 -5.80 12.28
CA THR A 383 3.69 -4.69 11.42
C THR A 383 4.58 -3.45 11.49
N GLN A 384 5.10 -3.10 12.68
CA GLN A 384 6.01 -1.97 12.81
C GLN A 384 7.34 -2.21 12.07
N LEU A 385 7.92 -3.41 12.22
CA LEU A 385 9.10 -3.84 11.49
C LEU A 385 8.85 -3.83 9.98
N ALA A 386 7.71 -4.34 9.52
CA ALA A 386 7.35 -4.34 8.11
C ALA A 386 7.28 -2.92 7.52
N LYS A 387 6.71 -1.97 8.27
CA LYS A 387 6.69 -0.55 7.88
C LYS A 387 8.09 0.06 7.83
N TRP A 388 8.97 -0.28 8.78
CA TRP A 388 10.36 0.17 8.75
C TRP A 388 11.14 -0.42 7.57
N PHE A 389 10.95 -1.70 7.24
CA PHE A 389 11.54 -2.28 6.03
C PHE A 389 11.05 -1.60 4.75
N ASN A 390 9.77 -1.25 4.68
CA ASN A 390 9.24 -0.48 3.56
C ASN A 390 9.91 0.90 3.40
N THR A 391 10.30 1.59 4.48
CA THR A 391 11.03 2.88 4.37
C THR A 391 12.41 2.71 3.74
N MET A 392 12.97 1.51 3.78
CA MET A 392 14.23 1.16 3.11
C MET A 392 14.02 0.61 1.69
N GLY A 393 12.77 0.51 1.21
CA GLY A 393 12.44 -0.05 -0.11
C GLY A 393 12.43 -1.58 -0.14
N ILE A 394 12.27 -2.24 1.00
CA ILE A 394 12.26 -3.70 1.14
C ILE A 394 10.82 -4.19 1.29
N ALA A 395 10.41 -5.18 0.51
CA ALA A 395 9.11 -5.83 0.69
C ALA A 395 9.10 -6.71 1.95
N ALA A 396 8.14 -6.51 2.84
CA ALA A 396 8.08 -7.22 4.11
C ALA A 396 6.83 -8.12 4.20
N PHE A 397 7.00 -9.29 4.82
CA PHE A 397 5.95 -10.30 4.94
C PHE A 397 5.85 -10.76 6.39
N VAL A 398 4.83 -10.28 7.11
CA VAL A 398 4.63 -10.64 8.52
C VAL A 398 3.97 -12.01 8.58
N LEU A 399 4.71 -13.00 9.07
CA LEU A 399 4.30 -14.39 9.12
C LEU A 399 3.28 -14.64 10.23
N ASN A 400 2.10 -15.12 9.85
CA ASN A 400 1.09 -15.65 10.74
C ASN A 400 1.25 -17.18 10.81
N TYR A 401 2.23 -17.64 11.60
CA TYR A 401 2.60 -19.07 11.68
C TYR A 401 1.85 -19.81 12.80
N ARG A 402 1.64 -21.11 12.61
CA ARG A 402 1.02 -21.98 13.63
C ARG A 402 1.90 -22.11 14.86
N LEU A 403 1.27 -21.97 16.03
CA LEU A 403 1.95 -22.06 17.31
C LEU A 403 2.06 -23.53 17.75
N PRO A 404 3.17 -23.98 18.35
CA PRO A 404 3.39 -25.38 18.73
C PRO A 404 2.34 -25.98 19.68
N ASN A 405 1.72 -25.17 20.53
CA ASN A 405 0.71 -25.64 21.51
C ASN A 405 -0.66 -25.91 20.87
N ASP A 406 -0.78 -25.77 19.57
CA ASP A 406 -2.04 -25.88 18.87
C ASP A 406 -2.50 -27.34 18.77
N PRO A 407 -3.67 -27.74 19.32
CA PRO A 407 -4.01 -29.15 19.56
C PRO A 407 -4.19 -30.01 18.30
N ASP A 408 -4.36 -29.39 17.14
CA ASP A 408 -4.47 -30.05 15.84
C ASP A 408 -3.13 -30.46 15.24
N LEU A 409 -2.02 -29.96 15.77
CA LEU A 409 -0.71 -30.35 15.27
C LEU A 409 -0.45 -31.82 15.60
N VAL A 410 0.15 -32.54 14.64
CA VAL A 410 0.63 -33.91 14.85
C VAL A 410 1.98 -33.87 15.57
N GLU A 411 2.89 -33.02 15.08
CA GLU A 411 4.23 -32.78 15.62
C GLU A 411 4.40 -31.28 15.89
N ARG A 412 4.28 -30.88 17.15
CA ARG A 412 4.22 -29.47 17.58
C ARG A 412 5.41 -28.63 17.11
N GLU A 413 6.60 -29.23 17.15
CA GLU A 413 7.89 -28.59 16.94
C GLU A 413 8.20 -28.32 15.46
N LYS A 414 7.48 -28.97 14.54
CA LYS A 414 7.69 -28.83 13.09
C LYS A 414 6.85 -27.73 12.47
N ALA A 415 5.65 -27.46 13.00
CA ALA A 415 4.69 -26.57 12.35
C ALA A 415 5.21 -25.14 12.11
N PRO A 416 5.89 -24.47 13.06
CA PRO A 416 6.43 -23.13 12.82
C PRO A 416 7.46 -23.12 11.67
N LEU A 417 8.37 -24.10 11.65
CA LEU A 417 9.41 -24.20 10.62
C LEU A 417 8.82 -24.49 9.24
N GLN A 418 7.81 -25.37 9.16
CA GLN A 418 7.07 -25.62 7.92
C GLN A 418 6.46 -24.33 7.36
N ASP A 419 5.80 -23.56 8.22
CA ASP A 419 5.13 -22.32 7.81
C ASP A 419 6.15 -21.27 7.34
N ALA A 420 7.27 -21.11 8.05
CA ALA A 420 8.31 -20.17 7.66
C ALA A 420 9.02 -20.56 6.35
N GLN A 421 9.36 -21.85 6.16
CA GLN A 421 9.92 -22.36 4.91
C GLN A 421 8.95 -22.17 3.74
N ARG A 422 7.66 -22.47 3.95
CA ARG A 422 6.63 -22.27 2.93
C ARG A 422 6.48 -20.80 2.53
N ALA A 423 6.58 -19.87 3.48
CA ALA A 423 6.53 -18.45 3.19
C ALA A 423 7.67 -17.99 2.27
N ILE A 424 8.91 -18.41 2.54
CA ILE A 424 10.07 -18.13 1.67
C ILE A 424 9.84 -18.66 0.26
N LYS A 425 9.35 -19.91 0.15
CA LYS A 425 9.07 -20.55 -1.16
C LYS A 425 8.02 -19.76 -1.95
N LEU A 426 6.96 -19.30 -1.29
CA LEU A 426 5.92 -18.47 -1.92
C LEU A 426 6.48 -17.13 -2.39
N ILE A 427 7.30 -16.46 -1.59
CA ILE A 427 7.90 -15.18 -1.97
C ILE A 427 8.83 -15.37 -3.16
N ARG A 428 9.68 -16.40 -3.11
CA ARG A 428 10.62 -16.72 -4.19
C ARG A 428 9.89 -17.06 -5.49
N ASN A 429 8.81 -17.83 -5.41
CA ASN A 429 7.99 -18.17 -6.58
C ASN A 429 7.27 -16.96 -7.19
N ASN A 430 6.90 -15.96 -6.37
CA ASN A 430 6.21 -14.74 -6.82
C ASN A 430 7.19 -13.56 -7.05
N ALA A 431 8.50 -13.79 -6.94
CA ALA A 431 9.49 -12.72 -6.92
C ALA A 431 9.41 -11.80 -8.15
N GLY A 432 9.25 -12.38 -9.35
CA GLY A 432 9.09 -11.61 -10.59
C GLY A 432 7.84 -10.72 -10.60
N LYS A 433 6.72 -11.18 -10.05
CA LYS A 433 5.47 -10.40 -9.93
C LYS A 433 5.65 -9.20 -9.00
N TRP A 434 6.48 -9.33 -7.96
CA TRP A 434 6.64 -8.34 -6.90
C TRP A 434 7.90 -7.47 -7.07
N GLY A 435 8.65 -7.65 -8.16
CA GLY A 435 9.91 -6.93 -8.38
C GLY A 435 10.98 -7.28 -7.36
N ILE A 436 10.92 -8.47 -6.76
CA ILE A 436 11.87 -8.98 -5.77
C ILE A 436 12.92 -9.82 -6.49
N LYS A 437 14.17 -9.75 -6.04
CA LYS A 437 15.26 -10.60 -6.51
C LYS A 437 15.26 -11.91 -5.72
N PRO A 438 15.20 -13.09 -6.37
CA PRO A 438 15.14 -14.39 -5.68
C PRO A 438 16.29 -14.70 -4.70
N ASP A 439 17.43 -14.02 -4.87
CA ASP A 439 18.65 -14.11 -4.06
C ASP A 439 18.76 -13.02 -2.98
N LYS A 440 17.71 -12.19 -2.80
CA LYS A 440 17.63 -11.12 -1.78
C LYS A 440 16.42 -11.28 -0.86
N ILE A 441 16.09 -12.52 -0.52
CA ILE A 441 14.96 -12.86 0.37
C ILE A 441 15.52 -13.29 1.73
N GLY A 442 15.39 -12.44 2.73
CA GLY A 442 15.84 -12.73 4.10
C GLY A 442 14.72 -13.14 5.03
N ILE A 443 15.12 -13.43 6.27
CA ILE A 443 14.20 -13.71 7.38
C ILE A 443 14.62 -12.91 8.61
N GLN A 444 13.66 -12.36 9.31
CA GLN A 444 13.84 -11.57 10.50
C GLN A 444 13.00 -12.16 11.63
N GLY A 445 13.53 -12.16 12.85
CA GLY A 445 12.75 -12.54 14.02
C GLY A 445 13.30 -11.97 15.32
N SER A 446 12.43 -11.89 16.33
CA SER A 446 12.78 -11.46 17.68
C SER A 446 12.37 -12.49 18.73
N SER A 447 13.17 -12.70 19.77
CA SER A 447 12.87 -13.69 20.84
C SER A 447 12.61 -15.08 20.25
N ALA A 448 11.46 -15.71 20.54
CA ALA A 448 11.03 -16.97 19.91
C ALA A 448 10.88 -16.90 18.37
N GLY A 449 10.55 -15.72 17.83
CA GLY A 449 10.55 -15.50 16.39
C GLY A 449 11.97 -15.48 15.83
N GLY A 450 12.95 -15.01 16.62
CA GLY A 450 14.37 -15.08 16.30
C GLY A 450 14.87 -16.51 16.23
N HIS A 451 14.40 -17.38 17.14
CA HIS A 451 14.63 -18.82 17.06
C HIS A 451 14.05 -19.45 15.78
N LEU A 452 12.83 -19.06 15.39
CA LEU A 452 12.25 -19.54 14.14
C LEU A 452 13.06 -19.08 12.92
N ALA A 453 13.51 -17.82 12.92
CA ALA A 453 14.35 -17.29 11.86
C ALA A 453 15.71 -18.02 11.78
N SER A 454 16.36 -18.31 12.91
CA SER A 454 17.62 -19.06 12.94
C SER A 454 17.42 -20.54 12.57
N LEU A 455 16.29 -21.16 12.94
CA LEU A 455 15.95 -22.51 12.48
C LEU A 455 15.86 -22.58 10.95
N VAL A 456 15.22 -21.60 10.32
CA VAL A 456 15.13 -21.52 8.85
C VAL A 456 16.52 -21.34 8.23
N GLY A 457 17.34 -20.44 8.78
CA GLY A 457 18.69 -20.17 8.26
C GLY A 457 19.69 -21.31 8.47
N THR A 458 19.47 -22.17 9.46
CA THR A 458 20.33 -23.33 9.74
C THR A 458 19.73 -24.67 9.30
N ALA A 459 18.51 -24.67 8.76
CA ALA A 459 17.83 -25.88 8.30
C ALA A 459 18.65 -26.60 7.22
N SER A 460 18.87 -27.89 7.43
CA SER A 460 19.56 -28.76 6.47
C SER A 460 18.67 -29.30 5.35
N ALA A 461 17.35 -29.19 5.51
CA ALA A 461 16.36 -29.68 4.55
C ALA A 461 15.07 -28.85 4.59
N ASP A 462 14.37 -28.84 3.46
CA ASP A 462 12.97 -28.45 3.39
C ASP A 462 12.09 -29.56 3.98
N ILE A 463 11.32 -29.23 5.02
CA ILE A 463 10.42 -30.18 5.70
C ILE A 463 8.96 -30.04 5.24
N VAL A 464 8.71 -29.26 4.19
CA VAL A 464 7.41 -29.12 3.53
C VAL A 464 7.42 -29.88 2.20
N LYS A 465 6.68 -30.99 2.15
CA LYS A 465 6.47 -31.78 0.92
C LYS A 465 4.99 -31.92 0.67
N LEU A 466 4.45 -31.17 -0.30
CA LEU A 466 3.00 -31.15 -0.61
C LEU A 466 2.69 -31.69 -2.00
N SER A 467 3.71 -32.16 -2.74
CA SER A 467 3.63 -32.54 -4.14
C SER A 467 3.05 -31.41 -5.01
N ASP A 468 3.51 -30.18 -4.76
CA ASP A 468 3.09 -29.00 -5.53
C ASP A 468 4.27 -28.28 -6.18
N GLN A 469 3.97 -27.27 -7.00
CA GLN A 469 4.99 -26.53 -7.77
C GLN A 469 6.08 -25.91 -6.89
N LEU A 470 5.80 -25.63 -5.60
CA LEU A 470 6.80 -25.05 -4.73
C LEU A 470 7.80 -26.09 -4.23
N ASP A 471 7.56 -27.40 -4.33
CA ASP A 471 8.51 -28.42 -3.86
C ASP A 471 9.89 -28.34 -4.52
N THR A 472 9.98 -27.70 -5.69
CA THR A 472 11.25 -27.42 -6.39
C THR A 472 11.87 -26.05 -6.05
N VAL A 473 11.13 -25.20 -5.35
CA VAL A 473 11.56 -23.86 -4.96
C VAL A 473 12.33 -23.94 -3.66
N SER A 474 13.52 -23.33 -3.62
CA SER A 474 14.35 -23.29 -2.41
C SER A 474 13.59 -22.66 -1.23
N ALA A 475 13.75 -23.23 -0.04
CA ALA A 475 13.24 -22.69 1.23
C ALA A 475 14.28 -21.87 2.01
N LEU A 476 15.52 -21.75 1.49
CA LEU A 476 16.61 -21.08 2.21
C LEU A 476 16.42 -19.57 2.21
N ALA A 477 16.64 -18.92 3.36
CA ALA A 477 16.82 -17.47 3.42
C ALA A 477 18.20 -17.09 2.86
N ASN A 478 18.33 -15.88 2.34
CA ASN A 478 19.59 -15.33 1.83
C ASN A 478 20.35 -14.52 2.88
N PHE A 479 19.65 -14.02 3.91
CA PHE A 479 20.22 -13.33 5.06
C PHE A 479 19.28 -13.45 6.27
N MET A 480 19.81 -13.21 7.48
CA MET A 480 19.07 -13.21 8.73
C MET A 480 19.23 -11.89 9.49
N ILE A 481 18.15 -11.44 10.14
CA ILE A 481 18.17 -10.33 11.10
C ILE A 481 17.55 -10.82 12.40
N LEU A 482 18.35 -10.91 13.46
CA LEU A 482 17.95 -11.49 14.74
C LEU A 482 18.03 -10.43 15.84
N VAL A 483 16.95 -10.27 16.61
CA VAL A 483 16.87 -9.27 17.69
C VAL A 483 16.47 -9.94 19.01
N SER A 484 17.34 -9.87 20.02
CA SER A 484 17.22 -10.64 21.27
C SER A 484 16.78 -12.10 21.02
N PRO A 485 17.47 -12.84 20.13
CA PRO A 485 16.98 -14.12 19.64
C PRO A 485 17.13 -15.22 20.70
N VAL A 486 16.10 -16.08 20.81
CA VAL A 486 16.32 -17.39 21.41
C VAL A 486 17.11 -18.25 20.42
N ILE A 487 18.16 -18.91 20.88
CA ILE A 487 19.05 -19.75 20.06
C ILE A 487 19.24 -21.11 20.73
N ASP A 488 19.63 -21.08 22.00
CA ASP A 488 19.89 -22.26 22.82
C ASP A 488 18.60 -22.79 23.43
N MET A 489 18.42 -24.11 23.41
CA MET A 489 17.37 -24.83 24.11
C MET A 489 17.91 -25.60 25.33
N GLY A 490 19.21 -25.46 25.61
CA GLY A 490 19.92 -26.06 26.74
C GLY A 490 19.95 -25.16 27.98
N VAL A 491 21.17 -24.75 28.35
CA VAL A 491 21.52 -24.07 29.61
C VAL A 491 20.99 -22.64 29.62
N TYR A 492 21.10 -21.92 28.50
CA TYR A 492 20.71 -20.51 28.36
C TYR A 492 19.32 -20.35 27.76
N ALA A 493 18.51 -21.41 27.80
CA ALA A 493 17.21 -21.42 27.17
C ALA A 493 16.23 -20.45 27.83
N HIS A 494 15.51 -19.70 26.99
CA HIS A 494 14.28 -19.06 27.44
C HIS A 494 13.23 -20.15 27.75
N LYS A 495 12.95 -20.35 29.05
CA LYS A 495 12.14 -21.47 29.57
C LYS A 495 10.79 -21.60 28.89
N GLY A 496 10.08 -20.49 28.67
CA GLY A 496 8.77 -20.49 28.01
C GLY A 496 8.83 -20.96 26.56
N SER A 497 9.80 -20.47 25.79
CA SER A 497 9.99 -20.87 24.38
C SER A 497 10.32 -22.35 24.26
N LYS A 498 11.24 -22.83 25.11
CA LYS A 498 11.62 -24.25 25.18
C LYS A 498 10.42 -25.13 25.51
N LYS A 499 9.67 -24.79 26.56
CA LYS A 499 8.48 -25.55 26.99
C LYS A 499 7.41 -25.59 25.91
N ASN A 500 7.10 -24.45 25.30
CA ASN A 500 6.06 -24.38 24.27
C ASN A 500 6.45 -25.17 23.01
N LEU A 501 7.70 -25.03 22.55
CA LEU A 501 8.15 -25.72 21.35
C LEU A 501 8.40 -27.22 21.57
N LEU A 502 9.09 -27.60 22.64
CA LEU A 502 9.63 -28.95 22.85
C LEU A 502 8.90 -29.76 23.94
N GLY A 503 7.98 -29.14 24.69
CA GLY A 503 7.31 -29.74 25.83
C GLY A 503 8.10 -29.62 27.15
N GLU A 504 7.56 -30.21 28.22
CA GLU A 504 8.11 -30.09 29.59
C GLU A 504 9.46 -30.79 29.75
N ASN A 505 9.61 -31.98 29.17
CA ASN A 505 10.77 -32.85 29.37
C ASN A 505 11.38 -33.30 28.02
N PRO A 506 11.95 -32.37 27.22
CA PRO A 506 12.52 -32.73 25.94
C PRO A 506 13.79 -33.56 26.12
N LYS A 507 13.99 -34.54 25.23
CA LYS A 507 15.19 -35.38 25.24
C LYS A 507 16.45 -34.55 24.90
N PRO A 508 17.65 -34.93 25.39
CA PRO A 508 18.90 -34.23 25.07
C PRO A 508 19.15 -34.06 23.57
N GLU A 509 18.80 -35.07 22.77
CA GLU A 509 18.96 -35.02 21.31
C GLU A 509 18.03 -33.99 20.67
N THR A 510 16.79 -33.88 21.17
CA THR A 510 15.82 -32.86 20.73
C THR A 510 16.30 -31.47 21.12
N ILE A 511 16.82 -31.30 22.34
CA ILE A 511 17.42 -30.03 22.77
C ILE A 511 18.55 -29.63 21.82
N LYS A 512 19.47 -30.55 21.50
CA LYS A 512 20.59 -30.28 20.60
C LYS A 512 20.13 -29.97 19.16
N LEU A 513 19.12 -30.68 18.67
CA LEU A 513 18.56 -30.47 17.33
C LEU A 513 17.95 -29.07 17.17
N TYR A 514 17.24 -28.61 18.20
CA TYR A 514 16.59 -27.29 18.21
C TYR A 514 17.46 -26.20 18.84
N SER A 515 18.73 -26.48 19.15
CA SER A 515 19.70 -25.46 19.56
C SER A 515 20.49 -25.05 18.33
N THR A 516 20.13 -23.90 17.74
CA THR A 516 20.55 -23.53 16.38
C THR A 516 22.04 -23.22 16.24
N GLN A 517 22.74 -22.93 17.34
CA GLN A 517 24.20 -22.83 17.36
C GLN A 517 24.90 -24.13 16.93
N PHE A 518 24.30 -25.29 17.17
CA PHE A 518 24.85 -26.58 16.73
C PHE A 518 24.51 -26.94 15.28
N GLN A 519 23.68 -26.12 14.62
CA GLN A 519 23.20 -26.37 13.26
C GLN A 519 23.84 -25.44 12.22
N VAL A 520 24.71 -24.52 12.65
CA VAL A 520 25.44 -23.61 11.77
C VAL A 520 26.41 -24.38 10.87
N LYS A 521 26.43 -24.01 9.59
CA LYS A 521 27.28 -24.57 8.55
C LYS A 521 27.85 -23.46 7.68
N LYS A 522 28.82 -23.78 6.82
CA LYS A 522 29.42 -22.83 5.87
C LYS A 522 28.39 -22.13 4.95
N ASN A 523 27.28 -22.78 4.65
CA ASN A 523 26.20 -22.22 3.82
C ASN A 523 25.07 -21.57 4.62
N THR A 524 25.21 -21.43 5.95
CA THR A 524 24.28 -20.64 6.76
C THR A 524 24.31 -19.19 6.25
N PRO A 525 23.15 -18.52 6.12
CA PRO A 525 23.08 -17.15 5.62
C PRO A 525 23.85 -16.17 6.51
N ILE A 526 24.36 -15.11 5.90
CA ILE A 526 24.91 -13.96 6.63
C ILE A 526 23.87 -13.40 7.60
N CYS A 527 24.32 -12.94 8.77
CA CYS A 527 23.43 -12.58 9.86
C CYS A 527 23.79 -11.22 10.47
N PHE A 528 22.77 -10.45 10.83
CA PHE A 528 22.87 -9.32 11.74
C PHE A 528 22.19 -9.69 13.06
N ILE A 529 22.88 -9.51 14.18
CA ILE A 529 22.38 -9.84 15.52
C ILE A 529 22.46 -8.60 16.40
N ALA A 530 21.33 -8.21 16.98
CA ALA A 530 21.26 -7.16 17.99
C ALA A 530 20.69 -7.70 19.29
N ASP A 531 21.35 -7.40 20.41
CA ASP A 531 20.93 -7.85 21.74
C ASP A 531 21.29 -6.81 22.81
N ALA A 532 20.70 -6.94 24.00
CA ALA A 532 20.98 -6.06 25.13
C ALA A 532 21.56 -6.87 26.29
N PHE A 533 22.66 -6.40 26.88
CA PHE A 533 23.33 -7.03 28.02
C PHE A 533 22.40 -7.18 29.23
N ASP A 534 21.46 -6.25 29.41
CA ASP A 534 20.46 -6.26 30.47
C ASP A 534 19.15 -6.98 30.08
N ASP A 535 19.11 -7.76 28.99
CA ASP A 535 17.98 -8.64 28.68
C ASP A 535 17.87 -9.75 29.74
N LYS A 536 16.87 -9.61 30.63
CA LYS A 536 16.58 -10.57 31.70
C LYS A 536 15.66 -11.72 31.27
N SER A 537 15.17 -11.69 30.04
CA SER A 537 14.23 -12.67 29.49
C SER A 537 14.95 -13.67 28.60
N VAL A 538 15.70 -13.18 27.60
CA VAL A 538 16.54 -14.02 26.74
C VAL A 538 17.99 -13.69 27.05
N ASP A 539 18.71 -14.67 27.58
CA ASP A 539 20.10 -14.48 27.99
C ASP A 539 20.99 -14.17 26.76
N PRO A 540 21.80 -13.08 26.76
CA PRO A 540 22.68 -12.71 25.66
C PRO A 540 23.70 -13.79 25.23
N HIS A 541 23.95 -14.80 26.07
CA HIS A 541 24.70 -15.99 25.66
C HIS A 541 24.09 -16.68 24.43
N ASN A 542 22.78 -16.56 24.19
CA ASN A 542 22.14 -17.05 22.97
C ASN A 542 22.79 -16.44 21.72
N SER A 543 22.94 -15.11 21.70
CA SER A 543 23.56 -14.36 20.61
C SER A 543 25.06 -14.66 20.48
N LEU A 544 25.77 -14.77 21.61
CA LEU A 544 27.20 -15.11 21.64
C LEU A 544 27.47 -16.51 21.07
N LEU A 545 26.73 -17.52 21.51
CA LEU A 545 26.88 -18.91 21.05
C LEU A 545 26.61 -19.05 19.55
N PHE A 546 25.59 -18.35 19.04
CA PHE A 546 25.29 -18.37 17.61
C PHE A 546 26.39 -17.69 16.80
N TYR A 547 26.85 -16.51 17.23
CA TYR A 547 27.91 -15.79 16.55
C TYR A 547 29.25 -16.53 16.58
N GLN A 548 29.59 -17.18 17.69
CA GLN A 548 30.75 -18.06 17.77
C GLN A 548 30.68 -19.17 16.71
N ALA A 549 29.53 -19.85 16.60
CA ALA A 549 29.34 -20.89 15.59
C ALA A 549 29.43 -20.35 14.14
N LEU A 550 28.96 -19.12 13.89
CA LEU A 550 29.13 -18.42 12.61
C LEU A 550 30.60 -18.13 12.30
N LEU A 551 31.38 -17.68 13.28
CA LEU A 551 32.83 -17.46 13.15
C LEU A 551 33.58 -18.76 12.83
N GLU A 552 33.31 -19.83 13.58
CA GLU A 552 33.92 -21.15 13.39
C GLU A 552 33.64 -21.73 11.98
N ASN A 553 32.47 -21.41 11.41
CA ASN A 553 32.08 -21.81 10.06
C ASN A 553 32.42 -20.78 8.97
N LYS A 554 33.10 -19.67 9.32
CA LYS A 554 33.51 -18.60 8.40
C LYS A 554 32.34 -17.92 7.66
N VAL A 555 31.24 -17.69 8.38
CA VAL A 555 30.05 -16.96 7.87
C VAL A 555 30.13 -15.50 8.30
N THR A 556 30.43 -14.59 7.36
CA THR A 556 30.54 -13.14 7.62
C THR A 556 29.23 -12.56 8.15
N SER A 557 29.23 -12.11 9.41
CA SER A 557 28.04 -11.66 10.13
C SER A 557 28.40 -10.53 11.10
N ALA A 558 27.41 -9.81 11.61
CA ALA A 558 27.56 -8.75 12.60
C ALA A 558 26.85 -9.10 13.91
N LEU A 559 27.52 -8.84 15.05
CA LEU A 559 26.96 -8.97 16.39
C LEU A 559 27.10 -7.64 17.14
N HIS A 560 25.99 -7.15 17.68
CA HIS A 560 25.93 -5.99 18.55
C HIS A 560 25.25 -6.35 19.86
N ILE A 561 25.98 -6.30 20.97
CA ILE A 561 25.42 -6.41 22.32
C ILE A 561 25.54 -5.04 22.99
N PHE A 562 24.41 -4.39 23.24
CA PHE A 562 24.36 -3.06 23.83
C PHE A 562 24.28 -3.14 25.37
N PRO A 563 24.80 -2.16 26.13
CA PRO A 563 24.78 -2.24 27.60
C PRO A 563 23.38 -2.27 28.23
N GLN A 564 22.38 -1.70 27.56
CA GLN A 564 21.01 -1.52 28.07
C GLN A 564 19.98 -1.68 26.94
N GLY A 565 18.71 -1.85 27.25
CA GLY A 565 17.65 -1.97 26.24
C GLY A 565 16.60 -3.02 26.58
N GLY A 566 16.93 -3.94 27.48
CA GLY A 566 16.05 -4.99 27.98
C GLY A 566 15.59 -5.95 26.88
N HIS A 567 14.49 -6.66 27.17
CA HIS A 567 13.92 -7.62 26.23
C HIS A 567 13.11 -6.94 25.13
N ALA A 568 13.30 -7.41 23.90
CA ALA A 568 12.60 -6.93 22.70
C ALA A 568 12.90 -5.45 22.38
N ILE A 569 14.14 -5.21 21.95
CA ILE A 569 14.62 -3.91 21.46
C ILE A 569 13.63 -3.31 20.44
N ALA A 570 13.15 -2.11 20.72
CA ALA A 570 12.14 -1.43 19.91
C ALA A 570 12.75 -0.73 18.70
N LEU A 571 11.95 -0.30 17.72
CA LEU A 571 12.48 0.43 16.56
C LEU A 571 13.00 1.84 16.88
N ARG A 572 12.52 2.46 17.96
CA ARG A 572 12.80 3.85 18.37
C ARG A 572 12.67 3.99 19.88
N ASN A 573 13.21 5.08 20.41
CA ASN A 573 13.14 5.45 21.84
C ASN A 573 13.81 4.41 22.76
N ASN A 574 14.80 3.69 22.26
CA ASN A 574 15.64 2.82 23.08
C ASN A 574 16.62 3.66 23.90
N PRO A 575 17.04 3.15 25.06
CA PRO A 575 17.96 3.88 25.92
C PRO A 575 19.40 3.78 25.38
N GLY A 576 20.15 4.90 25.42
CA GLY A 576 21.59 4.93 25.14
C GLY A 576 21.97 4.47 23.73
N SER A 577 23.06 3.71 23.60
CA SER A 577 23.61 3.29 22.30
C SER A 577 22.71 2.31 21.55
N THR A 578 21.77 1.66 22.23
CA THR A 578 20.81 0.73 21.62
C THR A 578 19.95 1.41 20.57
N GLU A 579 19.71 2.73 20.68
CA GLU A 579 18.98 3.48 19.65
C GLU A 579 19.63 3.41 18.26
N MET A 580 20.92 3.06 18.19
CA MET A 580 21.65 2.92 16.92
C MET A 580 21.37 1.61 16.18
N TRP A 581 20.71 0.61 16.78
CA TRP A 581 20.64 -0.74 16.20
C TRP A 581 19.96 -0.76 14.82
N THR A 582 18.92 0.05 14.60
CA THR A 582 18.22 0.13 13.30
C THR A 582 19.12 0.72 12.22
N LYS A 583 19.86 1.78 12.55
CA LYS A 583 20.84 2.38 11.65
C LYS A 583 21.97 1.41 11.32
N LEU A 584 22.52 0.72 12.32
CA LEU A 584 23.57 -0.28 12.11
C LEU A 584 23.09 -1.43 11.21
N CYS A 585 21.84 -1.87 11.38
CA CYS A 585 21.23 -2.88 10.54
C CYS A 585 21.07 -2.40 9.09
N GLU A 586 20.63 -1.16 8.88
CA GLU A 586 20.51 -0.57 7.54
C GLU A 586 21.86 -0.47 6.84
N GLU A 587 22.88 0.06 7.52
CA GLU A 587 24.25 0.15 6.99
C GLU A 587 24.82 -1.24 6.67
N TRP A 588 24.61 -2.22 7.55
CA TRP A 588 25.00 -3.61 7.30
C TRP A 588 24.31 -4.20 6.06
N MET A 589 23.02 -3.93 5.86
CA MET A 589 22.31 -4.39 4.65
C MET A 589 22.88 -3.77 3.37
N VAL A 590 23.36 -2.52 3.42
CA VAL A 590 24.07 -1.88 2.31
C VAL A 590 25.45 -2.52 2.11
N GLU A 591 26.22 -2.71 3.18
CA GLU A 591 27.56 -3.30 3.18
C GLU A 591 27.54 -4.72 2.58
N MET A 592 26.53 -5.51 2.92
CA MET A 592 26.32 -6.88 2.42
C MET A 592 25.61 -6.93 1.05
N ALA A 593 25.41 -5.78 0.41
CA ALA A 593 24.71 -5.63 -0.87
C ALA A 593 23.30 -6.27 -0.88
N ILE A 594 22.62 -6.31 0.26
CA ILE A 594 21.22 -6.75 0.37
C ILE A 594 20.33 -5.70 -0.31
N ILE A 595 20.62 -4.42 -0.06
CA ILE A 595 20.01 -3.27 -0.75
C ILE A 595 21.11 -2.38 -1.37
N PRO A 596 20.83 -1.68 -2.49
CA PRO A 596 21.78 -0.77 -3.11
C PRO A 596 22.06 0.47 -2.23
N SER A 597 23.29 0.99 -2.33
CA SER A 597 23.79 2.16 -1.59
C SER A 597 23.17 3.50 -1.98
N THR A 598 22.33 3.54 -3.03
CA THR A 598 21.68 4.78 -3.49
C THR A 598 20.18 4.72 -3.26
N LEU A 599 19.66 5.58 -2.39
CA LEU A 599 18.43 6.30 -2.75
C LEU A 599 18.81 7.12 -3.99
N LYS A 600 18.20 6.85 -5.15
CA LYS A 600 18.33 7.80 -6.26
C LYS A 600 17.86 9.16 -5.74
N LYS A 601 18.78 10.13 -5.71
CA LYS A 601 18.47 11.54 -5.50
C LYS A 601 17.49 12.03 -6.56
#